data_AF-A0A7C3HJL8-F1
#
_entry.id   AF-A0A7C3HJL8-F1
#
_cell.length_a   1.000
_cell.length_b   1.000
_cell.length_c   1.000
_cell.angle_alpha   90.00
_cell.angle_beta   90.00
_cell.angle_gamma   90.00
#
_symmetry.space_group_name_H-M   'P 1'
#
loop_
_entity.id
_entity.type
_entity.pdbx_description
1 polymer ?
#
loop_
_entity_poly.entity_id
_entity_poly.type
_entity_poly.pdbx_seq_one_letter_code
_entity_poly.pdbx_strand_id
1 'polypeptide(L)'
;MNQADYAAIQKQFLQKIEDLIPKENSLVFELSELLGISSDSVYRRMRAETMMTLDEIIKVCNHYNVSFDAFSKTESGMVTFRYSVPEPTFESFLNYQLKIRDDMRKILASENGRIIYAAEDIPVFFHYGFDEISRFKIFYWLKSVASVPELQTAQYDPNLISPEILNVSKEIFDLYLKIPSVEIWTEMTVVSAVKQIEYFWESGFFASSEDALRVCDSLSAELSAILGMAEKS
;
A
#
# COMPACT_ATOMS: atom_id res chain seq x y z
N MET A 1 40.49 6.45 -3.58
CA MET A 1 39.81 5.27 -4.14
C MET A 1 40.62 4.81 -5.33
N ASN A 2 41.06 3.56 -5.31
CA ASN A 2 42.00 3.03 -6.29
C ASN A 2 41.19 2.64 -7.53
N GLN A 3 41.78 2.60 -8.72
CA GLN A 3 41.06 2.18 -9.94
C GLN A 3 40.42 0.78 -9.80
N ALA A 4 41.04 -0.11 -9.01
CA ALA A 4 40.51 -1.42 -8.68
C ALA A 4 39.25 -1.39 -7.79
N ASP A 5 39.14 -0.40 -6.87
CA ASP A 5 37.98 -0.29 -5.97
C ASP A 5 36.73 0.15 -6.74
N TYR A 6 36.91 1.08 -7.68
CA TYR A 6 35.83 1.57 -8.53
C TYR A 6 35.23 0.48 -9.43
N ALA A 7 36.09 -0.30 -10.10
CA ALA A 7 35.64 -1.36 -10.99
C ALA A 7 34.83 -2.44 -10.25
N ALA A 8 35.20 -2.75 -9.01
CA ALA A 8 34.44 -3.66 -8.16
C ALA A 8 33.06 -3.10 -7.80
N ILE A 9 32.98 -1.82 -7.42
CA ILE A 9 31.71 -1.15 -7.06
C ILE A 9 30.77 -1.09 -8.27
N GLN A 10 31.25 -0.68 -9.45
CA GLN A 10 30.40 -0.63 -10.65
C GLN A 10 29.87 -2.01 -11.05
N LYS A 11 30.72 -3.05 -11.00
CA LYS A 11 30.27 -4.42 -11.29
C LYS A 11 29.22 -4.89 -10.29
N GLN A 12 29.41 -4.61 -9.01
CA GLN A 12 28.44 -4.95 -7.97
C GLN A 12 27.11 -4.21 -8.16
N PHE A 13 27.17 -2.92 -8.54
CA PHE A 13 25.99 -2.13 -8.89
C PHE A 13 25.22 -2.78 -10.04
N LEU A 14 25.88 -3.02 -11.17
CA LEU A 14 25.23 -3.60 -12.35
C LEU A 14 24.71 -5.02 -12.11
N GLN A 15 25.41 -5.84 -11.32
CA GLN A 15 24.93 -7.17 -10.95
C GLN A 15 23.63 -7.10 -10.14
N LYS A 16 23.57 -6.23 -9.14
CA LYS A 16 22.35 -6.05 -8.34
C LYS A 16 21.19 -5.51 -9.16
N ILE A 17 21.45 -4.71 -10.20
CA ILE A 17 20.41 -4.30 -11.15
C ILE A 17 19.96 -5.48 -12.02
N GLU A 18 20.89 -6.32 -12.48
CA GLU A 18 20.59 -7.56 -13.21
C GLU A 18 19.67 -8.49 -12.39
N ASP A 19 19.93 -8.62 -11.09
CA ASP A 19 19.15 -9.47 -10.17
C ASP A 19 17.68 -9.00 -10.00
N LEU A 20 17.37 -7.74 -10.34
CA LEU A 20 16.02 -7.16 -10.27
C LEU A 20 15.22 -7.33 -11.56
N ILE A 21 15.86 -7.75 -12.65
CA ILE A 21 15.27 -7.88 -13.97
C ILE A 21 14.76 -9.32 -14.16
N PRO A 22 13.59 -9.55 -14.78
CA PRO A 22 13.14 -10.90 -15.14
C PRO A 22 14.20 -11.65 -15.95
N LYS A 23 14.38 -12.97 -15.74
CA LYS A 23 15.45 -13.75 -16.37
C LYS A 23 15.38 -13.79 -17.90
N GLU A 24 14.19 -13.51 -18.44
CA GLU A 24 13.90 -13.47 -19.87
C GLU A 24 14.39 -12.17 -20.53
N ASN A 25 14.67 -11.15 -19.74
CA ASN A 25 15.11 -9.84 -20.22
C ASN A 25 16.62 -9.70 -20.19
N SER A 26 17.16 -8.92 -21.14
CA SER A 26 18.59 -8.63 -21.23
C SER A 26 18.91 -7.28 -20.59
N LEU A 27 19.73 -7.27 -19.54
CA LEU A 27 20.25 -6.04 -18.93
C LEU A 27 20.90 -5.12 -19.98
N VAL A 28 21.58 -5.71 -20.96
CA VAL A 28 22.23 -4.94 -22.03
C VAL A 28 21.21 -4.18 -22.86
N PHE A 29 20.08 -4.81 -23.20
CA PHE A 29 19.01 -4.18 -23.95
C PHE A 29 18.34 -3.07 -23.13
N GLU A 30 17.99 -3.35 -21.87
CA GLU A 30 17.32 -2.36 -21.02
C GLU A 30 18.20 -1.13 -20.74
N LEU A 31 19.49 -1.32 -20.45
CA LEU A 31 20.41 -0.21 -20.24
C LEU A 31 20.69 0.58 -21.53
N SER A 32 20.71 -0.09 -22.69
CA SER A 32 20.86 0.55 -24.00
C SER A 32 19.71 1.52 -24.25
N GLU A 33 18.47 1.07 -24.04
CA GLU A 33 17.26 1.88 -24.20
C GLU A 33 17.20 3.01 -23.17
N LEU A 34 17.45 2.69 -21.89
CA LEU A 34 17.34 3.67 -20.79
C LEU A 34 18.38 4.80 -20.89
N LEU A 35 19.61 4.46 -21.25
CA LEU A 35 20.71 5.43 -21.31
C LEU A 35 20.87 6.06 -22.70
N GLY A 36 20.24 5.50 -23.74
CA GLY A 36 20.35 5.97 -25.11
C GLY A 36 21.76 5.76 -25.69
N ILE A 37 22.41 4.65 -25.33
CA ILE A 37 23.78 4.30 -25.76
C ILE A 37 23.80 2.96 -26.49
N SER A 38 24.82 2.71 -27.30
CA SER A 38 24.94 1.42 -28.01
C SER A 38 25.19 0.25 -27.05
N SER A 39 24.81 -0.96 -27.47
CA SER A 39 25.08 -2.19 -26.69
C SER A 39 26.57 -2.39 -26.41
N ASP A 40 27.48 -2.02 -27.34
CA ASP A 40 28.94 -2.03 -27.10
C ASP A 40 29.32 -1.08 -25.94
N SER A 41 28.71 0.09 -25.86
CA SER A 41 28.92 1.06 -24.78
C SER A 41 28.42 0.54 -23.42
N VAL A 42 27.33 -0.23 -23.42
CA VAL A 42 26.84 -0.93 -22.22
C VAL A 42 27.83 -2.01 -21.79
N TYR A 43 28.29 -2.85 -22.72
CA TYR A 43 29.26 -3.91 -22.44
C TYR A 43 30.56 -3.38 -21.84
N ARG A 44 31.07 -2.23 -22.31
CA ARG A 44 32.25 -1.58 -21.70
C ARG A 44 32.00 -1.14 -20.26
N ARG A 45 30.79 -0.66 -19.92
CA ARG A 45 30.41 -0.33 -18.53
C ARG A 45 30.30 -1.58 -17.67
N MET A 46 29.68 -2.65 -18.17
CA MET A 46 29.60 -3.93 -17.46
C MET A 46 30.98 -4.53 -17.14
N ARG A 47 31.94 -4.40 -18.07
CA ARG A 47 33.32 -4.84 -17.82
C ARG A 47 34.15 -3.85 -16.98
N ALA A 48 33.61 -2.68 -16.66
CA ALA A 48 34.28 -1.56 -16.00
C ALA A 48 35.47 -0.97 -16.80
N GLU A 49 35.43 -1.09 -18.13
CA GLU A 49 36.35 -0.42 -19.07
C GLU A 49 35.97 1.06 -19.25
N THR A 50 34.69 1.39 -19.07
CA THR A 50 34.17 2.76 -19.10
C THR A 50 33.41 3.04 -17.81
N MET A 51 33.70 4.20 -17.21
CA MET A 51 33.06 4.62 -15.98
C MET A 51 31.63 5.11 -16.26
N MET A 52 30.66 4.61 -15.49
CA MET A 52 29.32 5.19 -15.48
C MET A 52 29.35 6.58 -14.85
N THR A 53 28.65 7.52 -15.49
CA THR A 53 28.49 8.86 -14.93
C THR A 53 27.44 8.86 -13.82
N LEU A 54 27.44 9.89 -12.96
CA LEU A 54 26.43 10.03 -11.91
C LEU A 54 25.01 10.08 -12.50
N ASP A 55 24.82 10.78 -13.63
CA ASP A 55 23.53 10.85 -14.31
C ASP A 55 23.05 9.49 -14.82
N GLU A 56 23.95 8.66 -15.34
CA GLU A 56 23.62 7.29 -15.76
C GLU A 56 23.18 6.44 -14.57
N ILE A 57 23.90 6.54 -13.45
CA ILE A 57 23.57 5.81 -12.22
C ILE A 57 22.21 6.25 -11.68
N ILE A 58 21.93 7.57 -11.61
CA ILE A 58 20.65 8.10 -11.14
C ILE A 58 19.49 7.64 -12.03
N LYS A 59 19.67 7.65 -13.37
CA LYS A 59 18.65 7.14 -14.30
C LYS A 59 18.33 5.67 -14.04
N VAL A 60 19.35 4.83 -13.87
CA VAL A 60 19.20 3.41 -13.55
C VAL A 60 18.49 3.21 -12.21
N CYS A 61 18.94 3.90 -11.15
CA CYS A 61 18.30 3.84 -9.83
C CYS A 61 16.81 4.24 -9.88
N ASN A 62 16.47 5.31 -10.59
CA ASN A 62 15.08 5.77 -10.73
C ASN A 62 14.22 4.79 -11.52
N HIS A 63 14.76 4.22 -12.60
CA HIS A 63 14.03 3.27 -13.45
C HIS A 63 13.69 1.97 -12.70
N TYR A 64 14.66 1.40 -11.98
CA TYR A 64 14.47 0.16 -11.22
C TYR A 64 13.98 0.39 -9.78
N ASN A 65 13.64 1.63 -9.42
CA ASN A 65 13.16 2.02 -8.09
C ASN A 65 14.11 1.59 -6.95
N VAL A 66 15.42 1.66 -7.18
CA VAL A 66 16.46 1.32 -6.20
C VAL A 66 17.04 2.59 -5.59
N SER A 67 17.24 2.59 -4.27
CA SER A 67 17.95 3.70 -3.60
C SER A 67 19.41 3.76 -4.07
N PHE A 68 19.92 4.96 -4.31
CA PHE A 68 21.35 5.17 -4.61
C PHE A 68 22.26 4.59 -3.50
N ASP A 69 21.81 4.67 -2.24
CA ASP A 69 22.54 4.14 -1.08
C ASP A 69 22.43 2.62 -0.91
N ALA A 70 21.62 1.92 -1.71
CA ALA A 70 21.55 0.45 -1.65
C ALA A 70 22.87 -0.23 -2.05
N PHE A 71 23.80 0.52 -2.64
CA PHE A 71 25.08 0.04 -3.17
C PHE A 71 26.29 0.63 -2.45
N SER A 72 26.08 1.64 -1.60
CA SER A 72 27.11 2.07 -0.67
C SER A 72 27.19 1.04 0.46
N LYS A 73 28.41 0.73 0.93
CA LYS A 73 28.62 -0.05 2.16
C LYS A 73 28.22 0.80 3.38
N THR A 74 26.97 1.27 3.41
CA THR A 74 26.46 2.02 4.55
C THR A 74 26.09 1.03 5.63
N GLU A 75 26.54 1.38 6.84
CA GLU A 75 26.65 0.56 8.03
C GLU A 75 25.45 -0.34 8.28
N SER A 76 25.71 -1.55 8.78
CA SER A 76 24.68 -2.46 9.27
C SER A 76 23.71 -1.70 10.19
N GLY A 77 22.43 -1.64 9.82
CA GLY A 77 21.39 -1.00 10.65
C GLY A 77 20.53 0.07 9.94
N MET A 78 20.82 0.46 8.70
CA MET A 78 19.99 1.42 7.96
C MET A 78 18.92 0.72 7.11
N VAL A 79 17.64 1.07 7.30
CA VAL A 79 16.51 0.64 6.47
C VAL A 79 15.94 1.85 5.75
N THR A 80 16.03 1.87 4.43
CA THR A 80 15.39 2.89 3.57
C THR A 80 14.06 2.36 3.07
N PHE A 81 12.96 3.04 3.39
CA PHE A 81 11.64 2.76 2.82
C PHE A 81 11.14 3.96 2.03
N ARG A 82 10.48 3.68 0.90
CA ARG A 82 9.75 4.67 0.12
C ARG A 82 8.29 4.57 0.52
N TYR A 83 7.71 5.67 0.94
CA TYR A 83 6.27 5.77 1.18
C TYR A 83 5.73 6.98 0.43
N SER A 84 4.51 6.87 -0.09
CA SER A 84 3.77 8.02 -0.60
C SER A 84 3.01 8.63 0.56
N VAL A 85 3.28 9.90 0.88
CA VAL A 85 2.42 10.67 1.78
C VAL A 85 1.11 10.91 1.03
N PRO A 86 -0.04 10.39 1.50
CA PRO A 86 -1.32 10.70 0.88
C PRO A 86 -1.62 12.19 1.05
N GLU A 87 -2.14 12.82 0.01
CA GLU A 87 -2.69 14.18 0.14
C GLU A 87 -4.01 14.12 0.91
N PRO A 88 -4.37 15.16 1.66
CA PRO A 88 -5.61 15.20 2.44
C PRO A 88 -6.82 15.46 1.53
N THR A 89 -7.06 14.60 0.54
CA THR A 89 -8.12 14.73 -0.46
C THR A 89 -8.87 13.41 -0.68
N PHE A 90 -10.12 13.50 -1.12
CA PHE A 90 -10.91 12.34 -1.53
C PHE A 90 -10.25 11.57 -2.69
N GLU A 91 -9.63 12.28 -3.64
CA GLU A 91 -8.94 11.67 -4.78
C GLU A 91 -7.73 10.85 -4.32
N SER A 92 -6.94 11.36 -3.37
CA SER A 92 -5.80 10.61 -2.84
C SER A 92 -6.25 9.33 -2.13
N PHE A 93 -7.35 9.39 -1.39
CA PHE A 93 -7.94 8.23 -0.73
C PHE A 93 -8.49 7.20 -1.75
N LEU A 94 -9.18 7.65 -2.80
CA LEU A 94 -9.62 6.78 -3.89
C LEU A 94 -8.43 6.09 -4.56
N ASN A 95 -7.38 6.85 -4.89
CA ASN A 95 -6.15 6.30 -5.48
C ASN A 95 -5.48 5.27 -4.55
N TYR A 96 -5.51 5.49 -3.24
CA TYR A 96 -5.04 4.51 -2.26
C TYR A 96 -5.86 3.22 -2.30
N GLN A 97 -7.20 3.31 -2.33
CA GLN A 97 -8.07 2.13 -2.45
C GLN A 97 -7.85 1.38 -3.78
N LEU A 98 -7.72 2.10 -4.90
CA LEU A 98 -7.44 1.50 -6.20
C LEU A 98 -6.13 0.68 -6.18
N LYS A 99 -5.09 1.17 -5.51
CA LYS A 99 -3.84 0.43 -5.30
C LYS A 99 -4.06 -0.85 -4.49
N ILE A 100 -4.78 -0.77 -3.37
CA ILE A 100 -5.12 -1.96 -2.56
C ILE A 100 -5.84 -3.01 -3.42
N ARG A 101 -6.87 -2.59 -4.16
CA ARG A 101 -7.64 -3.46 -5.05
C ARG A 101 -6.73 -4.14 -6.08
N ASP A 102 -5.87 -3.37 -6.74
CA ASP A 102 -5.01 -3.89 -7.79
C ASP A 102 -3.92 -4.82 -7.23
N ASP A 103 -3.41 -4.56 -6.03
CA ASP A 103 -2.51 -5.47 -5.34
C ASP A 103 -3.22 -6.76 -4.90
N MET A 104 -4.47 -6.69 -4.44
CA MET A 104 -5.29 -7.88 -4.17
C MET A 104 -5.55 -8.71 -5.41
N ARG A 105 -5.82 -8.09 -6.56
CA ARG A 105 -5.95 -8.81 -7.84
C ARG A 105 -4.66 -9.55 -8.20
N LYS A 106 -3.49 -8.95 -7.97
CA LYS A 106 -2.20 -9.63 -8.20
C LYS A 106 -2.00 -10.80 -7.24
N ILE A 107 -2.35 -10.64 -5.96
CA ILE A 107 -2.29 -11.72 -4.98
C ILE A 107 -3.20 -12.88 -5.40
N LEU A 108 -4.45 -12.59 -5.77
CA LEU A 108 -5.41 -13.60 -6.21
C LEU A 108 -4.97 -14.34 -7.49
N ALA A 109 -4.28 -13.66 -8.41
CA ALA A 109 -3.75 -14.26 -9.63
C ALA A 109 -2.47 -15.09 -9.43
N SER A 110 -1.86 -15.04 -8.24
CA SER A 110 -0.62 -15.75 -7.93
C SER A 110 -0.90 -17.20 -7.51
N GLU A 111 -0.09 -18.15 -7.97
CA GLU A 111 -0.27 -19.59 -7.71
C GLU A 111 -0.38 -19.94 -6.22
N ASN A 112 0.36 -19.23 -5.36
CA ASN A 112 0.37 -19.42 -3.90
C ASN A 112 0.04 -18.11 -3.15
N GLY A 113 -0.80 -17.26 -3.75
CA GLY A 113 -1.22 -16.00 -3.13
C GLY A 113 -1.95 -16.22 -1.81
N ARG A 114 -1.49 -15.55 -0.75
CA ARG A 114 -2.14 -15.56 0.56
C ARG A 114 -1.93 -14.25 1.30
N ILE A 115 -2.84 -13.92 2.20
CA ILE A 115 -2.70 -12.79 3.12
C ILE A 115 -2.46 -13.34 4.52
N ILE A 116 -1.48 -12.78 5.23
CA ILE A 116 -1.31 -12.98 6.68
C ILE A 116 -1.51 -11.62 7.32
N TYR A 117 -2.51 -11.51 8.19
CA TYR A 117 -2.95 -10.24 8.75
C TYR A 117 -2.81 -10.26 10.28
N ALA A 118 -1.99 -9.37 10.84
CA ALA A 118 -1.97 -9.12 12.28
C ALA A 118 -3.04 -8.05 12.59
N ALA A 119 -4.15 -8.47 13.17
CA ALA A 119 -5.34 -7.64 13.31
C ALA A 119 -5.28 -6.77 14.57
N GLU A 120 -4.49 -5.70 14.53
CA GLU A 120 -4.49 -4.66 15.58
C GLU A 120 -5.83 -3.90 15.64
N ASP A 121 -6.48 -3.75 14.49
CA ASP A 121 -7.89 -3.38 14.31
C ASP A 121 -8.55 -4.46 13.44
N ILE A 122 -9.88 -4.47 13.35
CA ILE A 122 -10.62 -5.33 12.41
C ILE A 122 -9.99 -5.16 11.02
N PRO A 123 -9.64 -6.26 10.31
CA PRO A 123 -9.08 -6.17 8.98
C PRO A 123 -9.97 -5.28 8.12
N VAL A 124 -9.38 -4.19 7.62
CA VAL A 124 -10.10 -3.07 6.98
C VAL A 124 -11.07 -3.50 5.89
N PHE A 125 -10.77 -4.63 5.25
CA PHE A 125 -11.53 -5.22 4.16
C PHE A 125 -12.93 -5.64 4.59
N PHE A 126 -13.13 -6.08 5.85
CA PHE A 126 -14.45 -6.47 6.34
C PHE A 126 -15.40 -5.28 6.43
N HIS A 127 -14.92 -4.10 6.85
CA HIS A 127 -15.76 -2.90 6.95
C HIS A 127 -16.44 -2.58 5.62
N TYR A 128 -15.73 -2.79 4.51
CA TYR A 128 -16.23 -2.51 3.16
C TYR A 128 -17.39 -3.40 2.72
N GLY A 129 -17.64 -4.53 3.41
CA GLY A 129 -18.76 -5.42 3.13
C GLY A 129 -20.12 -4.94 3.65
N PHE A 130 -20.14 -3.90 4.49
CA PHE A 130 -21.33 -3.47 5.23
C PHE A 130 -21.55 -1.97 5.03
N ASP A 131 -22.70 -1.58 4.47
CA ASP A 131 -22.91 -0.24 3.89
C ASP A 131 -22.67 0.92 4.88
N GLU A 132 -23.33 0.91 6.05
CA GLU A 132 -23.24 2.03 7.00
C GLU A 132 -21.87 2.10 7.69
N ILE A 133 -21.33 0.98 8.19
CA ILE A 133 -20.00 0.97 8.82
C ILE A 133 -18.89 1.29 7.81
N SER A 134 -19.01 0.87 6.55
CA SER A 134 -18.10 1.26 5.47
C SER A 134 -18.06 2.77 5.31
N ARG A 135 -19.22 3.42 5.17
CA ARG A 135 -19.33 4.88 5.06
C ARG A 135 -18.78 5.59 6.27
N PHE A 136 -19.10 5.12 7.47
CA PHE A 136 -18.57 5.68 8.71
C PHE A 136 -17.05 5.58 8.78
N LYS A 137 -16.47 4.41 8.52
CA LYS A 137 -15.00 4.22 8.58
C LYS A 137 -14.28 5.06 7.53
N ILE A 138 -14.81 5.15 6.31
CA ILE A 138 -14.27 6.02 5.27
C ILE A 138 -14.33 7.49 5.71
N PHE A 139 -15.48 7.95 6.21
CA PHE A 139 -15.62 9.31 6.73
C PHE A 139 -14.65 9.57 7.89
N TYR A 140 -14.52 8.61 8.82
CA TYR A 140 -13.59 8.68 9.95
C TYR A 140 -12.15 8.83 9.49
N TRP A 141 -11.69 8.02 8.53
CA TRP A 141 -10.32 8.11 8.01
C TRP A 141 -10.08 9.42 7.28
N LEU A 142 -11.01 9.86 6.42
CA LEU A 142 -10.88 11.12 5.71
C LEU A 142 -10.84 12.31 6.68
N LYS A 143 -11.72 12.34 7.68
CA LYS A 143 -11.80 13.43 8.67
C LYS A 143 -10.63 13.39 9.67
N SER A 144 -10.41 12.27 10.33
CA SER A 144 -9.59 12.18 11.55
C SER A 144 -8.16 11.72 11.30
N VAL A 145 -7.90 10.99 10.19
CA VAL A 145 -6.57 10.46 9.87
C VAL A 145 -5.93 11.28 8.75
N ALA A 146 -6.60 11.37 7.60
CA ALA A 146 -6.12 12.14 6.45
C ALA A 146 -6.30 13.65 6.64
N SER A 147 -7.14 14.09 7.58
CA SER A 147 -7.41 15.51 7.85
C SER A 147 -7.89 16.30 6.62
N VAL A 148 -8.79 15.70 5.83
CA VAL A 148 -9.39 16.33 4.63
C VAL A 148 -10.07 17.65 5.04
N PRO A 149 -9.67 18.80 4.49
CA PRO A 149 -10.15 20.12 4.94
C PRO A 149 -11.67 20.27 4.91
N GLU A 150 -12.32 19.73 3.87
CA GLU A 150 -13.77 19.80 3.65
C GLU A 150 -14.57 19.09 4.74
N LEU A 151 -13.96 18.14 5.45
CA LEU A 151 -14.63 17.34 6.48
C LEU A 151 -14.35 17.82 7.90
N GLN A 152 -13.45 18.78 8.12
CA GLN A 152 -13.02 19.14 9.47
C GLN A 152 -14.16 19.73 10.32
N THR A 153 -15.04 20.51 9.71
CA THR A 153 -16.23 21.07 10.36
C THR A 153 -17.50 20.26 10.10
N ALA A 154 -17.44 19.23 9.26
CA ALA A 154 -18.59 18.40 8.93
C ALA A 154 -18.93 17.42 10.06
N GLN A 155 -20.23 17.23 10.29
CA GLN A 155 -20.76 16.05 10.99
C GLN A 155 -20.79 14.86 10.03
N TYR A 156 -20.88 13.65 10.58
CA TYR A 156 -21.03 12.43 9.82
C TYR A 156 -22.30 12.51 8.97
N ASP A 157 -22.12 12.40 7.66
CA ASP A 157 -23.18 12.22 6.68
C ASP A 157 -22.75 11.11 5.70
N PRO A 158 -23.49 9.98 5.64
CA PRO A 158 -23.17 8.86 4.76
C PRO A 158 -23.16 9.24 3.26
N ASN A 159 -23.80 10.35 2.88
CA ASN A 159 -23.88 10.84 1.51
C ASN A 159 -22.64 11.62 1.06
N LEU A 160 -21.75 11.99 1.98
CA LEU A 160 -20.49 12.65 1.65
C LEU A 160 -19.46 11.70 1.04
N ILE A 161 -19.69 10.39 1.12
CA ILE A 161 -18.83 9.39 0.50
C ILE A 161 -19.34 9.07 -0.90
N SER A 162 -18.48 9.28 -1.90
CA SER A 162 -18.87 9.12 -3.30
C SER A 162 -19.18 7.66 -3.64
N PRO A 163 -20.12 7.41 -4.57
CA PRO A 163 -20.41 6.06 -5.06
C PRO A 163 -19.17 5.34 -5.64
N GLU A 164 -18.24 6.11 -6.22
CA GLU A 164 -16.99 5.56 -6.77
C GLU A 164 -16.10 4.93 -5.68
N ILE A 165 -15.88 5.64 -4.57
CA ILE A 165 -15.13 5.11 -3.42
C ILE A 165 -15.82 3.85 -2.87
N LEU A 166 -17.14 3.87 -2.75
CA LEU A 166 -17.90 2.74 -2.21
C LEU A 166 -17.86 1.51 -3.13
N ASN A 167 -17.90 1.72 -4.45
CA ASN A 167 -17.78 0.64 -5.42
C ASN A 167 -16.39 -0.03 -5.35
N VAL A 168 -15.32 0.76 -5.25
CA VAL A 168 -13.96 0.21 -5.09
C VAL A 168 -13.81 -0.50 -3.75
N SER A 169 -14.37 0.06 -2.67
CA SER A 169 -14.40 -0.55 -1.35
C SER A 169 -15.06 -1.93 -1.39
N LYS A 170 -16.24 -2.03 -2.00
CA LYS A 170 -16.95 -3.30 -2.17
C LYS A 170 -16.16 -4.32 -3.00
N GLU A 171 -15.49 -3.86 -4.06
CA GLU A 171 -14.63 -4.72 -4.85
C GLU A 171 -13.45 -5.28 -4.04
N ILE A 172 -12.84 -4.47 -3.18
CA ILE A 172 -11.78 -4.90 -2.25
C ILE A 172 -12.30 -6.00 -1.32
N PHE A 173 -13.51 -5.83 -0.75
CA PHE A 173 -14.13 -6.87 0.08
C PHE A 173 -14.35 -8.18 -0.70
N ASP A 174 -14.93 -8.09 -1.91
CA ASP A 174 -15.19 -9.25 -2.75
C ASP A 174 -13.91 -9.99 -3.20
N LEU A 175 -12.80 -9.26 -3.34
CA LEU A 175 -11.48 -9.84 -3.60
C LEU A 175 -10.92 -10.51 -2.35
N TYR A 176 -11.01 -9.85 -1.19
CA TYR A 176 -10.49 -10.38 0.07
C TYR A 176 -11.11 -11.73 0.43
N LEU A 177 -12.43 -11.87 0.28
CA LEU A 177 -13.15 -13.13 0.53
C LEU A 177 -12.69 -14.31 -0.35
N LYS A 178 -11.99 -14.05 -1.46
CA LYS A 178 -11.50 -15.08 -2.39
C LYS A 178 -10.03 -15.44 -2.16
N ILE A 179 -9.29 -14.60 -1.42
CA ILE A 179 -7.87 -14.81 -1.17
C ILE A 179 -7.74 -15.60 0.13
N PRO A 180 -7.01 -16.73 0.13
CA PRO A 180 -6.69 -17.43 1.38
C PRO A 180 -6.02 -16.49 2.39
N SER A 181 -6.65 -16.31 3.56
CA SER A 181 -6.13 -15.46 4.63
C SER A 181 -5.85 -16.26 5.91
N VAL A 182 -4.85 -15.82 6.66
CA VAL A 182 -4.67 -16.17 8.08
C VAL A 182 -4.66 -14.89 8.87
N GLU A 183 -5.57 -14.78 9.83
CA GLU A 183 -5.77 -13.57 10.61
C GLU A 183 -5.44 -13.86 12.08
N ILE A 184 -4.67 -12.97 12.71
CA ILE A 184 -4.27 -13.08 14.10
C ILE A 184 -5.04 -12.02 14.88
N TRP A 185 -6.12 -12.45 15.53
CA TRP A 185 -7.02 -11.61 16.31
C TRP A 185 -6.64 -11.58 17.79
N THR A 186 -6.94 -10.46 18.44
CA THR A 186 -6.83 -10.29 19.89
C THR A 186 -8.11 -9.65 20.43
N GLU A 187 -8.28 -9.65 21.75
CA GLU A 187 -9.41 -8.95 22.39
C GLU A 187 -9.44 -7.44 22.06
N MET A 188 -8.29 -6.87 21.70
CA MET A 188 -8.17 -5.46 21.34
C MET A 188 -8.63 -5.14 19.92
N THR A 189 -8.72 -6.14 19.04
CA THR A 189 -8.98 -5.95 17.60
C THR A 189 -10.30 -5.20 17.35
N VAL A 190 -11.34 -5.46 18.13
CA VAL A 190 -12.66 -4.83 17.96
C VAL A 190 -12.76 -3.47 18.67
N VAL A 191 -11.91 -3.25 19.68
CA VAL A 191 -12.01 -2.09 20.57
C VAL A 191 -11.84 -0.77 19.82
N SER A 192 -10.93 -0.74 18.83
CA SER A 192 -10.67 0.45 18.01
C SER A 192 -11.94 0.95 17.32
N ALA A 193 -12.68 0.10 16.60
CA ALA A 193 -13.91 0.48 15.92
C ALA A 193 -14.98 1.03 16.88
N VAL A 194 -15.17 0.38 18.05
CA VAL A 194 -16.13 0.84 19.07
C VAL A 194 -15.72 2.21 19.62
N LYS A 195 -14.44 2.40 19.94
CA LYS A 195 -13.92 3.68 20.44
C LYS A 195 -14.01 4.81 19.43
N GLN A 196 -13.90 4.52 18.13
CA GLN A 196 -14.09 5.52 17.08
C GLN A 196 -15.54 6.01 17.03
N ILE A 197 -16.51 5.11 17.17
CA ILE A 197 -17.94 5.46 17.24
C ILE A 197 -18.23 6.26 18.51
N GLU A 198 -17.76 5.79 19.68
CA GLU A 198 -17.92 6.49 20.96
C GLU A 198 -17.34 7.91 20.90
N TYR A 199 -16.12 8.06 20.38
CA TYR A 199 -15.48 9.37 20.20
C TYR A 199 -16.30 10.32 19.30
N PHE A 200 -16.85 9.82 18.20
CA PHE A 200 -17.70 10.62 17.31
C PHE A 200 -18.99 11.05 17.98
N TRP A 201 -19.57 10.19 18.81
CA TRP A 201 -20.75 10.51 19.61
C TRP A 201 -20.45 11.57 20.65
N GLU A 202 -19.42 11.36 21.48
CA GLU A 202 -19.05 12.28 22.56
C GLU A 202 -18.60 13.65 22.05
N SER A 203 -17.98 13.70 20.86
CA SER A 203 -17.53 14.93 20.22
C SER A 203 -18.63 15.69 19.46
N GLY A 204 -19.85 15.15 19.40
CA GLY A 204 -20.96 15.76 18.64
C GLY A 204 -20.78 15.69 17.12
N PHE A 205 -19.97 14.75 16.63
CA PHE A 205 -19.76 14.55 15.19
C PHE A 205 -20.87 13.75 14.52
N PHE A 206 -21.75 13.09 15.27
CA PHE A 206 -23.02 12.60 14.72
C PHE A 206 -24.08 13.72 14.69
N ALA A 207 -24.83 13.82 13.59
CA ALA A 207 -25.92 14.78 13.48
C ALA A 207 -27.11 14.39 14.37
N SER A 208 -27.34 13.09 14.58
CA SER A 208 -28.38 12.55 15.44
C SER A 208 -27.94 11.28 16.17
N SER A 209 -28.66 10.91 17.24
CA SER A 209 -28.48 9.61 17.89
C SER A 209 -28.84 8.43 16.99
N GLU A 210 -29.76 8.64 16.04
CA GLU A 210 -30.15 7.62 15.07
C GLU A 210 -28.99 7.27 14.13
N ASP A 211 -28.19 8.24 13.71
CA ASP A 211 -26.99 8.00 12.88
C ASP A 211 -25.97 7.14 13.64
N ALA A 212 -25.71 7.46 14.91
CA ALA A 212 -24.79 6.69 15.75
C ALA A 212 -25.29 5.24 15.93
N LEU A 213 -26.60 5.06 16.17
CA LEU A 213 -27.21 3.73 16.31
C LEU A 213 -27.12 2.92 15.02
N ARG A 214 -27.36 3.53 13.84
CA ARG A 214 -27.20 2.83 12.54
C ARG A 214 -25.77 2.32 12.33
N VAL A 215 -24.76 3.09 12.72
CA VAL A 215 -23.35 2.67 12.64
C VAL A 215 -23.08 1.51 13.62
N CYS A 216 -23.58 1.58 14.86
CA CYS A 216 -23.46 0.50 15.84
C CYS A 216 -24.11 -0.81 15.34
N ASP A 217 -25.33 -0.73 14.80
CA ASP A 217 -26.05 -1.88 14.26
C ASP A 217 -25.28 -2.52 13.09
N SER A 218 -24.70 -1.69 12.22
CA SER A 218 -23.87 -2.16 11.10
C SER A 218 -22.56 -2.81 11.57
N LEU A 219 -21.91 -2.28 12.60
CA LEU A 219 -20.73 -2.93 13.21
C LEU A 219 -21.10 -4.26 13.86
N SER A 220 -22.26 -4.33 14.54
CA SER A 220 -22.74 -5.58 15.13
C SER A 220 -23.02 -6.65 14.05
N ALA A 221 -23.59 -6.25 12.91
CA ALA A 221 -23.82 -7.13 11.78
C ALA A 221 -22.49 -7.62 11.16
N GLU A 222 -21.51 -6.73 11.02
CA GLU A 222 -20.16 -7.07 10.57
C GLU A 222 -19.51 -8.11 11.47
N LEU A 223 -19.45 -7.86 12.78
CA LEU A 223 -18.84 -8.78 13.75
C LEU A 223 -19.52 -10.16 13.76
N SER A 224 -20.85 -10.18 13.64
CA SER A 224 -21.62 -11.43 13.56
C SER A 224 -21.27 -12.23 12.31
N ALA A 225 -21.07 -11.55 11.17
CA ALA A 225 -20.68 -12.19 9.93
C ALA A 225 -19.24 -12.73 10.00
N ILE A 226 -18.30 -11.97 10.58
CA ILE A 226 -16.91 -12.40 10.79
C ILE A 226 -16.86 -13.65 11.66
N LEU A 227 -17.60 -13.66 12.78
CA LEU A 227 -17.70 -14.82 13.65
C LEU A 227 -18.21 -16.06 12.89
N GLY A 228 -19.26 -15.89 12.08
CA GLY A 228 -19.82 -16.97 11.26
C GLY A 228 -18.88 -17.47 10.14
N MET A 229 -17.89 -16.68 9.71
CA MET A 229 -16.83 -17.11 8.80
C MET A 229 -15.75 -17.90 9.54
N ALA A 230 -15.36 -17.45 10.73
CA ALA A 230 -14.35 -18.10 11.56
C ALA A 230 -14.77 -19.52 12.01
N GLU A 231 -16.06 -19.72 12.35
CA GLU A 231 -16.57 -21.04 12.78
C GLU A 231 -16.59 -22.10 11.66
N LYS A 232 -16.47 -21.69 10.39
CA LYS A 232 -16.48 -22.57 9.21
C LYS A 232 -15.09 -22.85 8.65
N SER A 233 -14.06 -22.27 9.25
CA SER A 233 -12.64 -22.38 8.88
C SER A 233 -11.99 -23.60 9.53
#